data_AF-A0AAE9EI95-F1
#
_entry.id   AF-A0AAE9EI95-F1
#
_cell.length_a   1.000
_cell.length_b   1.000
_cell.length_c   1.000
_cell.angle_alpha   90.00
_cell.angle_beta   90.00
_cell.angle_gamma   90.00
#
_symmetry.space_group_name_H-M   'P 1'
#
loop_
_entity.id
_entity.type
_entity.pdbx_description
1 polymer ?
#
loop_
_entity_poly.entity_id
_entity_poly.type
_entity_poly.pdbx_seq_one_letter_code
_entity_poly.pdbx_strand_id
1 'polypeptide(L)'
;MAQSVPPGDIQTQPNAKIVFNAPYDDKHTYHIKVINSSARRIGYGIKTTNMKRLGVDPPCGVLDPKEAVLLAVSCDAFAYGQEDTNNDRITVEWTNTPDGAAKQFRREWFQGDGMVRRKNLPIEPTDGFQRLTFLPKAENQKFSADSYRSGARKSVTTKPFTVSTGHTTSERNSTDRKTKRKKNNQEQLLDWTVV
;
A
#
# COMPACT_ATOMS: atom_id res chain seq x y z
N MET A 1 -13.62 -31.30 -27.84
CA MET A 1 -13.29 -30.68 -26.53
C MET A 1 -12.93 -29.22 -26.82
N ALA A 2 -13.63 -28.25 -26.22
CA ALA A 2 -13.28 -26.84 -26.43
C ALA A 2 -11.93 -26.56 -25.73
N GLN A 3 -10.93 -26.08 -26.47
CA GLN A 3 -9.67 -25.64 -25.88
C GLN A 3 -9.96 -24.48 -24.92
N SER A 4 -9.38 -24.52 -23.71
CA SER A 4 -9.52 -23.43 -22.75
C SER A 4 -8.80 -22.18 -23.28
N VAL A 5 -9.51 -21.05 -23.32
CA VAL A 5 -8.93 -19.78 -23.78
C VAL A 5 -8.01 -19.25 -22.67
N PRO A 6 -6.74 -18.88 -22.97
CA PRO A 6 -5.84 -18.34 -21.97
C PRO A 6 -6.39 -17.03 -21.37
N PRO A 7 -6.15 -16.75 -20.08
CA PRO A 7 -6.48 -15.46 -19.49
C PRO A 7 -5.76 -14.31 -20.21
N GLY A 8 -6.44 -13.19 -20.43
CA GLY A 8 -5.80 -12.00 -20.97
C GLY A 8 -4.91 -11.30 -19.94
N ASP A 9 -4.20 -10.24 -20.36
CA ASP A 9 -3.32 -9.49 -19.47
C ASP A 9 -4.10 -8.57 -18.51
N ILE A 10 -3.47 -8.31 -17.37
CA ILE A 10 -3.87 -7.27 -16.42
C ILE A 10 -2.82 -6.17 -16.37
N GLN A 11 -3.24 -4.97 -16.01
CA GLN A 11 -2.33 -3.87 -15.67
C GLN A 11 -2.31 -3.68 -14.16
N THR A 12 -1.16 -3.29 -13.62
CA THR A 12 -1.04 -2.90 -12.20
C THR A 12 -0.41 -1.53 -12.08
N GLN A 13 -0.81 -0.79 -11.06
CA GLN A 13 -0.20 0.48 -10.67
C GLN A 13 0.11 0.41 -9.17
N PRO A 14 1.39 0.30 -8.77
CA PRO A 14 2.59 0.31 -9.62
C PRO A 14 2.71 -0.94 -10.53
N ASN A 15 3.44 -0.79 -11.65
CA ASN A 15 3.55 -1.84 -12.67
C ASN A 15 4.64 -2.88 -12.37
N ALA A 16 5.75 -2.42 -11.76
CA ALA A 16 6.97 -3.23 -11.60
C ALA A 16 7.20 -3.68 -10.16
N LYS A 17 7.12 -2.77 -9.19
CA LYS A 17 7.45 -3.03 -7.78
C LYS A 17 6.70 -2.10 -6.83
N ILE A 18 6.67 -2.48 -5.56
CA ILE A 18 6.11 -1.69 -4.46
C ILE A 18 7.28 -1.25 -3.58
N VAL A 19 7.35 0.04 -3.25
CA VAL A 19 8.39 0.58 -2.38
C VAL A 19 7.76 0.97 -1.05
N PHE A 20 8.14 0.29 0.03
CA PHE A 20 7.84 0.71 1.39
C PHE A 20 8.99 1.60 1.85
N ASN A 21 8.68 2.80 2.33
CA ASN A 21 9.72 3.70 2.85
C ASN A 21 9.71 3.64 4.37
N ALA A 22 10.90 3.68 4.97
CA ALA A 22 11.06 3.88 6.40
C ALA A 22 10.32 5.17 6.87
N PRO A 23 9.91 5.24 8.15
CA PRO A 23 10.21 4.30 9.23
C PRO A 23 9.33 3.02 9.23
N TYR A 24 9.75 1.99 9.97
CA TYR A 24 9.06 0.67 10.07
C TYR A 24 8.59 0.35 11.49
N ASP A 25 8.42 1.38 12.30
CA ASP A 25 7.91 1.34 13.67
C ASP A 25 6.38 1.23 13.74
N ASP A 26 5.69 1.71 12.70
CA ASP A 26 4.23 1.64 12.57
C ASP A 26 3.77 0.87 11.33
N LYS A 27 2.50 0.46 11.38
CA LYS A 27 1.82 -0.18 10.26
C LYS A 27 1.62 0.79 9.10
N HIS A 28 2.16 0.44 7.93
CA HIS A 28 1.98 1.19 6.70
C HIS A 28 0.94 0.54 5.80
N THR A 29 0.11 1.33 5.14
CA THR A 29 -0.84 0.84 4.11
C THR A 29 -0.61 1.56 2.79
N TYR A 30 -0.25 0.81 1.77
CA TYR A 30 -0.09 1.26 0.40
C TYR A 30 -1.25 0.76 -0.46
N HIS A 31 -1.45 1.37 -1.62
CA HIS A 31 -2.51 0.97 -2.53
C HIS A 31 -1.95 0.50 -3.86
N ILE A 32 -2.46 -0.63 -4.35
CA ILE A 32 -2.15 -1.15 -5.69
C ILE A 32 -3.44 -1.18 -6.49
N LYS A 33 -3.45 -0.51 -7.64
CA LYS A 33 -4.56 -0.65 -8.59
C LYS A 33 -4.30 -1.85 -9.48
N VAL A 34 -5.27 -2.76 -9.58
CA VAL A 34 -5.28 -3.86 -10.55
C VAL A 34 -6.39 -3.61 -11.54
N ILE A 35 -6.09 -3.66 -12.84
CA ILE A 35 -7.02 -3.37 -13.93
C ILE A 35 -7.11 -4.58 -14.85
N ASN A 36 -8.31 -5.07 -15.10
CA ASN A 36 -8.55 -6.08 -16.11
C ASN A 36 -8.53 -5.45 -17.50
N SER A 37 -7.38 -5.49 -18.18
CA SER A 37 -7.25 -5.02 -19.58
C SER A 37 -7.78 -6.02 -20.62
N SER A 38 -8.23 -7.20 -20.20
CA SER A 38 -8.72 -8.23 -21.12
C SER A 38 -10.18 -8.00 -21.53
N ALA A 39 -10.62 -8.76 -22.55
CA ALA A 39 -12.00 -8.75 -23.04
C ALA A 39 -12.93 -9.72 -22.29
N ARG A 40 -12.42 -10.50 -21.31
CA ARG A 40 -13.18 -11.49 -20.55
C ARG A 40 -13.21 -11.13 -19.07
N ARG A 41 -14.24 -11.58 -18.37
CA ARG A 41 -14.31 -11.49 -16.91
C ARG A 41 -13.26 -12.43 -16.32
N ILE A 42 -12.55 -11.95 -15.30
CA ILE A 42 -11.51 -12.71 -14.61
C ILE A 42 -11.82 -12.83 -13.11
N GLY A 43 -11.48 -13.97 -12.52
CA GLY A 43 -11.28 -14.09 -11.09
C GLY A 43 -9.83 -13.80 -10.75
N TYR A 44 -9.57 -13.05 -9.68
CA TYR A 44 -8.21 -12.81 -9.19
C TYR A 44 -8.07 -13.24 -7.73
N GLY A 45 -6.86 -13.67 -7.36
CA GLY A 45 -6.45 -13.95 -5.99
C GLY A 45 -5.06 -13.37 -5.74
N ILE A 46 -4.81 -12.93 -4.51
CA ILE A 46 -3.56 -12.33 -4.07
C ILE A 46 -2.83 -13.29 -3.14
N LYS A 47 -1.53 -13.46 -3.37
CA LYS A 47 -0.62 -14.18 -2.47
C LYS A 47 0.51 -13.24 -2.04
N THR A 48 1.03 -13.48 -0.85
CA THR A 48 2.17 -12.76 -0.28
C THR A 48 3.18 -13.76 0.24
N THR A 49 4.48 -13.50 0.07
CA THR A 49 5.53 -14.38 0.63
C THR A 49 5.65 -14.30 2.14
N ASN A 50 5.28 -13.18 2.75
CA ASN A 50 5.39 -12.96 4.19
C ASN A 50 4.04 -12.54 4.77
N MET A 51 3.23 -13.53 5.11
CA MET A 51 1.86 -13.34 5.62
C MET A 51 1.79 -12.81 7.05
N LYS A 52 2.91 -12.87 7.79
CA LYS A 52 3.00 -12.32 9.15
C LYS A 52 3.13 -10.80 9.12
N ARG A 53 3.80 -10.27 8.09
CA ARG A 53 4.07 -8.85 7.95
C ARG A 53 3.15 -8.18 6.92
N LEU A 54 2.81 -8.89 5.85
CA LEU A 54 2.05 -8.36 4.72
C LEU A 54 0.60 -8.85 4.77
N GLY A 55 -0.32 -7.89 4.64
CA GLY A 55 -1.75 -8.14 4.47
C GLY A 55 -2.27 -7.47 3.21
N VAL A 56 -3.29 -8.05 2.57
CA VAL A 56 -3.94 -7.46 1.40
C VAL A 56 -5.46 -7.54 1.53
N ASP A 57 -6.14 -6.41 1.27
CA ASP A 57 -7.60 -6.31 1.24
C ASP A 57 -8.08 -5.54 0.00
N PRO A 58 -9.00 -6.07 -0.82
CA PRO A 58 -9.51 -7.45 -0.79
C PRO A 58 -8.46 -8.48 -1.30
N PRO A 59 -8.35 -9.67 -0.68
CA PRO A 59 -7.37 -10.69 -1.08
C PRO A 59 -7.78 -11.46 -2.34
N CYS A 60 -9.04 -11.40 -2.76
CA CYS A 60 -9.54 -12.01 -3.97
C CYS A 60 -10.81 -11.30 -4.46
N GLY A 61 -11.18 -11.53 -5.71
CA GLY A 61 -12.37 -10.92 -6.29
C GLY A 61 -12.59 -11.27 -7.75
N VAL A 62 -13.53 -10.58 -8.38
CA VAL A 62 -13.90 -10.78 -9.79
C VAL A 62 -13.93 -9.43 -10.48
N LEU A 63 -13.24 -9.33 -11.63
CA LEU A 63 -13.18 -8.12 -12.44
C LEU A 63 -13.81 -8.37 -13.80
N ASP A 64 -14.81 -7.56 -14.14
CA ASP A 64 -15.34 -7.45 -15.50
C ASP A 64 -14.28 -6.84 -16.44
N PRO A 65 -14.44 -6.98 -17.77
CA PRO A 65 -13.58 -6.31 -18.73
C PRO A 65 -13.48 -4.81 -18.44
N LYS A 66 -12.23 -4.29 -18.41
CA LYS A 66 -11.90 -2.88 -18.12
C LYS A 66 -12.19 -2.42 -16.69
N GLU A 67 -12.67 -3.28 -15.81
CA GLU A 67 -12.86 -2.96 -14.40
C GLU A 67 -11.52 -2.91 -13.66
N ALA A 68 -11.47 -2.11 -12.60
CA ALA A 68 -10.32 -1.99 -11.72
C ALA A 68 -10.71 -2.17 -10.25
N VAL A 69 -9.79 -2.71 -9.47
CA VAL A 69 -9.86 -2.75 -8.00
C VAL A 69 -8.65 -2.03 -7.41
N LEU A 70 -8.86 -1.35 -6.28
CA LEU A 70 -7.80 -0.78 -5.48
C LEU A 70 -7.58 -1.70 -4.27
N LEU A 71 -6.41 -2.34 -4.21
CA LEU A 71 -5.99 -3.22 -3.14
C LEU A 71 -5.27 -2.41 -2.08
N ALA A 72 -5.70 -2.50 -0.82
CA ALA A 72 -4.95 -2.01 0.33
C ALA A 72 -3.93 -3.08 0.75
N VAL A 73 -2.65 -2.76 0.61
CA VAL A 73 -1.53 -3.59 1.02
C VAL A 73 -0.94 -3.01 2.28
N SER A 74 -1.09 -3.74 3.38
CA SER A 74 -0.53 -3.35 4.65
C SER A 74 0.78 -4.07 4.96
N CYS A 75 1.75 -3.36 5.52
CA CYS A 75 2.97 -3.90 6.10
C CYS A 75 2.98 -3.54 7.59
N ASP A 76 2.93 -4.55 8.46
CA ASP A 76 3.07 -4.38 9.91
C ASP A 76 4.51 -3.99 10.27
N ALA A 77 4.67 -3.38 11.44
CA ALA A 77 5.96 -2.93 11.95
C ALA A 77 6.97 -4.10 12.04
N PHE A 78 8.24 -3.83 11.76
CA PHE A 78 9.29 -4.85 11.76
C PHE A 78 10.68 -4.25 11.96
N ALA A 79 11.64 -5.07 12.41
CA ALA A 79 13.01 -4.63 12.65
C ALA A 79 13.83 -4.65 11.35
N TYR A 80 13.85 -3.53 10.62
CA TYR A 80 14.62 -3.39 9.38
C TYR A 80 16.13 -3.67 9.61
N GLY A 81 16.71 -4.51 8.75
CA GLY A 81 18.09 -4.98 8.87
C GLY A 81 18.30 -6.20 9.77
N GLN A 82 17.31 -6.61 10.56
CA GLN A 82 17.34 -7.84 11.35
C GLN A 82 16.49 -8.97 10.75
N GLU A 83 15.49 -8.61 9.95
CA GLU A 83 14.61 -9.57 9.27
C GLU A 83 14.96 -9.67 7.78
N ASP A 84 14.78 -10.87 7.19
CA ASP A 84 14.94 -11.04 5.74
C ASP A 84 13.78 -10.37 5.01
N THR A 85 14.11 -9.41 4.16
CA THR A 85 13.16 -8.66 3.33
C THR A 85 13.46 -8.79 1.84
N ASN A 86 14.49 -9.55 1.45
CA ASN A 86 15.03 -9.53 0.09
C ASN A 86 14.12 -10.23 -0.94
N ASN A 87 13.27 -11.13 -0.46
CA ASN A 87 12.41 -11.97 -1.30
C ASN A 87 10.92 -11.63 -1.19
N ASP A 88 10.59 -10.53 -0.51
CA ASP A 88 9.20 -10.13 -0.30
C ASP A 88 8.54 -9.74 -1.63
N ARG A 89 7.38 -10.32 -1.90
CA ARG A 89 6.60 -10.05 -3.11
C ARG A 89 5.11 -10.25 -2.88
N ILE A 90 4.33 -9.52 -3.68
CA ILE A 90 2.90 -9.74 -3.86
C ILE A 90 2.69 -10.38 -5.22
N THR A 91 1.97 -11.50 -5.25
CA THR A 91 1.61 -12.18 -6.48
C THR A 91 0.12 -11.98 -6.73
N VAL A 92 -0.21 -11.39 -7.87
CA VAL A 92 -1.58 -11.38 -8.41
C VAL A 92 -1.72 -12.59 -9.30
N GLU A 93 -2.58 -13.54 -8.95
CA GLU A 93 -2.97 -14.67 -9.79
C GLU A 93 -4.36 -14.41 -10.38
N TRP A 94 -4.58 -14.77 -11.64
CA TRP A 94 -5.89 -14.62 -12.26
C TRP A 94 -6.17 -15.67 -13.33
N THR A 95 -7.46 -15.93 -13.53
CA THR A 95 -7.98 -16.86 -14.53
C THR A 95 -9.29 -16.33 -15.12
N ASN A 96 -9.65 -16.81 -16.32
CA ASN A 96 -10.95 -16.51 -16.91
C ASN A 96 -12.05 -17.17 -16.05
N THR A 97 -13.14 -16.45 -15.79
CA THR A 97 -14.30 -17.06 -15.12
C THR A 97 -14.99 -18.04 -16.09
N PRO A 98 -15.53 -19.17 -15.62
CA PRO A 98 -16.38 -20.03 -16.43
C PRO A 98 -17.57 -19.27 -17.02
N ASP A 99 -18.05 -19.69 -18.19
CA ASP A 99 -19.17 -19.06 -18.86
C ASP A 99 -20.43 -19.09 -17.98
N GLY A 100 -21.13 -17.96 -17.88
CA GLY A 100 -22.32 -17.82 -17.04
C GLY A 100 -22.07 -17.73 -15.52
N ALA A 101 -20.80 -17.74 -15.07
CA ALA A 101 -20.49 -17.61 -13.66
C ALA A 101 -20.95 -16.25 -13.08
N ALA A 102 -21.55 -16.30 -11.88
CA ALA A 102 -21.87 -15.11 -11.10
C ALA A 102 -20.60 -14.30 -10.80
N LYS A 103 -20.76 -12.99 -10.55
CA LYS A 103 -19.66 -12.10 -10.12
C LYS A 103 -19.33 -12.32 -8.64
N GLN A 104 -18.99 -13.56 -8.31
CA GLN A 104 -18.59 -14.01 -6.99
C GLN A 104 -17.38 -14.93 -7.16
N PHE A 105 -16.29 -14.59 -6.50
CA PHE A 105 -15.06 -15.37 -6.57
C PHE A 105 -15.32 -16.80 -6.09
N ARG A 106 -14.72 -17.77 -6.79
CA ARG A 106 -14.76 -19.20 -6.47
C ARG A 106 -13.36 -19.76 -6.60
N ARG A 107 -12.88 -20.44 -5.56
CA ARG A 107 -11.51 -20.96 -5.48
C ARG A 107 -11.27 -22.07 -6.52
N GLU A 108 -12.32 -22.80 -6.84
CA GLU A 108 -12.29 -23.97 -7.74
C GLU A 108 -11.83 -23.58 -9.16
N TRP A 109 -11.98 -22.30 -9.56
CA TRP A 109 -11.46 -21.80 -10.84
C TRP A 109 -9.94 -21.89 -10.98
N PHE A 110 -9.22 -22.01 -9.85
CA PHE A 110 -7.76 -22.14 -9.79
C PHE A 110 -7.28 -23.58 -9.56
N GLN A 111 -8.20 -24.52 -9.34
CA GLN A 111 -7.87 -25.92 -9.03
C GLN A 111 -8.14 -26.89 -10.19
N GLY A 112 -8.98 -26.49 -11.16
CA GLY A 112 -9.24 -27.29 -12.36
C GLY A 112 -8.17 -27.14 -13.44
N ASP A 113 -8.41 -27.74 -14.60
CA ASP A 113 -7.52 -27.69 -15.78
C ASP A 113 -7.46 -26.31 -16.47
N GLY A 114 -7.99 -25.27 -15.82
CA GLY A 114 -7.97 -23.91 -16.33
C GLY A 114 -6.57 -23.31 -16.29
N MET A 115 -6.22 -22.52 -17.31
CA MET A 115 -4.95 -21.80 -17.32
C MET A 115 -4.99 -20.64 -16.31
N VAL A 116 -4.03 -20.60 -15.39
CA VAL A 116 -3.85 -19.50 -14.42
C VAL A 116 -2.63 -18.67 -14.81
N ARG A 117 -2.80 -17.35 -14.94
CA ARG A 117 -1.69 -16.41 -15.08
C ARG A 117 -1.31 -15.81 -13.73
N ARG A 118 -0.07 -15.36 -13.61
CA ARG A 118 0.46 -14.74 -12.38
C ARG A 118 1.39 -13.57 -12.70
N LYS A 119 1.36 -12.55 -11.87
CA LYS A 119 2.26 -11.40 -11.91
C LYS A 119 2.82 -11.15 -10.52
N ASN A 120 4.14 -11.14 -10.41
CA ASN A 120 4.84 -10.82 -9.17
C ASN A 120 5.17 -9.32 -9.15
N LEU A 121 4.90 -8.69 -8.01
CA LEU A 121 5.32 -7.34 -7.66
C LEU A 121 6.28 -7.45 -6.47
N PRO A 122 7.60 -7.36 -6.71
CA PRO A 122 8.58 -7.32 -5.64
C PRO A 122 8.33 -6.14 -4.70
N ILE A 123 8.63 -6.35 -3.43
CA ILE A 123 8.61 -5.33 -2.39
C ILE A 123 10.05 -4.92 -2.10
N GLU A 124 10.30 -3.61 -2.15
CA GLU A 124 11.57 -3.01 -1.77
C GLU A 124 11.38 -2.09 -0.56
N PRO A 125 11.85 -2.49 0.62
CA PRO A 125 11.94 -1.59 1.76
C PRO A 125 13.19 -0.71 1.66
N THR A 126 13.02 0.62 1.74
CA THR A 126 14.11 1.61 1.75
C THR A 126 14.37 2.16 3.15
N ASP A 127 15.59 2.64 3.39
CA ASP A 127 16.02 3.27 4.65
C ASP A 127 15.50 4.71 4.85
N GLY A 128 14.70 5.24 3.91
CA GLY A 128 14.11 6.58 3.97
C GLY A 128 15.08 7.73 3.65
N PHE A 129 16.38 7.49 3.45
CA PHE A 129 17.37 8.55 3.22
C PHE A 129 17.41 9.08 1.77
N GLN A 130 16.74 8.42 0.83
CA GLN A 130 16.79 8.78 -0.59
C GLN A 130 16.08 10.10 -0.95
N ARG A 131 15.29 10.70 -0.05
CA ARG A 131 14.68 12.03 -0.30
C ARG A 131 15.61 13.22 -0.04
N LEU A 132 16.70 13.03 0.71
CA LEU A 132 17.64 14.12 1.02
C LEU A 132 18.73 14.32 -0.05
N THR A 133 18.92 13.37 -0.96
CA THR A 133 19.91 13.49 -2.05
C THR A 133 19.48 14.44 -3.17
N PHE A 134 18.21 14.87 -3.18
CA PHE A 134 17.68 15.89 -4.10
C PHE A 134 17.65 17.30 -3.51
N LEU A 135 18.13 17.51 -2.28
CA LEU A 135 18.40 18.88 -1.85
C LEU A 135 19.60 19.40 -2.65
N PRO A 136 19.46 20.50 -3.42
CA PRO A 136 20.62 21.12 -4.02
C PRO A 136 21.60 21.41 -2.89
N LYS A 137 22.85 20.93 -3.01
CA LYS A 137 23.93 21.39 -2.14
C LYS A 137 23.87 22.90 -2.16
N ALA A 138 23.59 23.51 -1.01
CA ALA A 138 23.74 24.95 -0.87
C ALA A 138 25.21 25.25 -1.21
N GLU A 139 25.43 25.84 -2.39
CA GLU A 139 26.73 26.36 -2.76
C GLU A 139 27.06 27.45 -1.75
N ASN A 140 28.14 27.24 -0.99
CA ASN A 140 28.60 28.20 0.02
C ASN A 140 29.02 29.49 -0.70
N GLN A 141 28.09 30.43 -0.88
CA GLN A 141 28.42 31.81 -1.19
C GLN A 141 29.17 32.37 0.02
N LYS A 142 30.50 32.46 -0.11
CA LYS A 142 31.33 33.21 0.83
C LYS A 142 30.90 34.67 0.75
N PHE A 143 30.08 35.11 1.70
CA PHE A 143 29.91 36.53 1.94
C PHE A 143 31.25 37.06 2.47
N SER A 144 31.88 37.96 1.70
CA SER A 144 33.08 38.67 2.14
C SER A 144 32.74 39.51 3.37
N ALA A 145 33.62 39.46 4.38
CA ALA A 145 33.46 40.18 5.64
C ALA A 145 33.62 41.71 5.51
N ASP A 146 33.90 42.23 4.30
CA ASP A 146 34.31 43.61 4.09
C ASP A 146 33.16 44.64 3.93
N SER A 147 31.90 44.27 4.15
CA SER A 147 30.76 45.18 3.89
C SER A 147 30.13 45.86 5.11
N TYR A 148 30.68 45.72 6.32
CA TYR A 148 30.15 46.40 7.50
C TYR A 148 31.03 47.55 7.98
N ARG A 149 31.11 48.61 7.16
CA ARG A 149 31.52 49.93 7.65
C ARG A 149 30.62 51.03 7.09
N SER A 150 29.59 51.36 7.88
CA SER A 150 29.29 52.71 8.38
C SER A 150 27.79 52.98 8.51
N GLY A 151 27.40 53.51 9.66
CA GLY A 151 26.33 54.51 9.77
C GLY A 151 24.89 54.02 9.97
N ALA A 152 24.48 53.93 11.23
CA ALA A 152 23.43 54.77 11.83
C ALA A 152 22.48 53.98 12.76
N ARG A 153 22.48 54.42 14.03
CA ARG A 153 21.49 54.12 15.07
C ARG A 153 20.07 54.32 14.54
N LYS A 154 19.21 53.29 14.67
CA LYS A 154 17.83 53.46 15.15
C LYS A 154 17.45 52.26 16.02
N SER A 155 17.23 52.54 17.29
CA SER A 155 16.67 51.66 18.31
C SER A 155 15.24 51.26 17.95
N VAL A 156 14.93 49.97 17.98
CA VAL A 156 13.55 49.48 18.03
C VAL A 156 13.43 48.51 19.20
N THR A 157 12.64 48.95 20.17
CA THR A 157 12.26 48.30 21.42
C THR A 157 11.56 46.96 21.18
N THR A 158 12.05 45.90 21.83
CA THR A 158 11.37 44.61 21.97
C THR A 158 10.13 44.75 22.85
N LYS A 159 8.99 44.26 22.38
CA LYS A 159 7.81 43.99 23.23
C LYS A 159 7.68 42.47 23.41
N PRO A 160 7.52 41.95 24.65
CA PRO A 160 7.29 40.54 24.87
C PRO A 160 5.85 40.17 24.50
N PHE A 161 5.67 39.02 23.83
CA PHE A 161 4.36 38.40 23.62
C PHE A 161 3.96 37.60 24.86
N THR A 162 2.73 37.84 25.31
CA THR A 162 2.09 37.19 26.47
C THR A 162 1.56 35.81 26.10
N VAL A 163 1.84 34.80 26.93
CA VAL A 163 1.22 33.46 26.87
C VAL A 163 -0.13 33.52 27.58
N SER A 164 -1.22 33.13 26.91
CA SER A 164 -2.50 32.88 27.58
C SER A 164 -2.76 31.38 27.69
N THR A 165 -2.68 30.87 28.91
CA THR A 165 -3.17 29.53 29.28
C THR A 165 -4.67 29.61 29.50
N GLY A 166 -5.45 28.82 28.76
CA GLY A 166 -6.89 28.65 28.97
C GLY A 166 -7.22 27.18 29.18
N HIS A 167 -7.48 26.80 30.44
CA HIS A 167 -8.14 25.56 30.81
C HIS A 167 -9.65 25.81 30.92
N THR A 168 -10.48 24.94 30.34
CA THR A 168 -11.80 24.60 30.88
C THR A 168 -12.20 23.17 30.48
N THR A 169 -12.82 22.49 31.44
CA THR A 169 -13.11 21.06 31.54
C THR A 169 -14.58 20.74 31.18
N SER A 170 -14.84 19.44 30.98
CA SER A 170 -16.12 18.70 30.97
C SER A 170 -16.74 18.53 29.57
N GLU A 171 -17.32 17.38 29.17
CA GLU A 171 -17.98 16.31 29.92
C GLU A 171 -18.07 15.01 29.08
N ARG A 172 -18.26 13.87 29.75
CA ARG A 172 -18.43 12.52 29.16
C ARG A 172 -19.80 12.39 28.49
N ASN A 173 -19.89 11.66 27.38
CA ASN A 173 -20.99 10.70 27.23
C ASN A 173 -20.66 9.51 26.34
N SER A 174 -21.04 8.34 26.85
CA SER A 174 -20.94 7.01 26.26
C SER A 174 -22.13 6.76 25.32
N THR A 175 -21.95 6.01 24.23
CA THR A 175 -22.92 4.94 23.87
C THR A 175 -22.35 3.98 22.83
N ASP A 176 -22.39 2.72 23.25
CA ASP A 176 -22.21 1.46 22.56
C ASP A 176 -23.16 1.30 21.34
N ARG A 177 -22.61 0.93 20.18
CA ARG A 177 -23.35 0.25 19.11
C ARG A 177 -22.50 -0.85 18.46
N LYS A 178 -22.63 -2.06 19.01
CA LYS A 178 -22.52 -3.33 18.29
C LYS A 178 -23.09 -3.23 16.87
N THR A 179 -22.26 -3.54 15.86
CA THR A 179 -22.76 -3.96 14.54
C THR A 179 -22.16 -5.32 14.18
N LYS A 180 -23.06 -6.29 14.10
CA LYS A 180 -22.86 -7.71 13.79
C LYS A 180 -23.07 -7.89 12.28
N ARG A 181 -22.02 -8.08 11.47
CA ARG A 181 -22.06 -8.79 10.16
C ARG A 181 -20.72 -8.74 9.42
N LYS A 182 -19.99 -9.86 9.42
CA LYS A 182 -19.24 -10.47 8.30
C LYS A 182 -18.25 -11.55 8.80
N LYS A 183 -18.73 -12.47 9.64
CA LYS A 183 -18.13 -13.81 9.71
C LYS A 183 -18.71 -14.59 8.54
N ASN A 184 -17.97 -14.64 7.44
CA ASN A 184 -18.09 -15.68 6.39
C ASN A 184 -16.99 -15.59 5.32
N ASN A 185 -16.19 -14.52 5.27
CA ASN A 185 -15.02 -14.48 4.38
C ASN A 185 -13.70 -14.80 5.11
N GLN A 186 -13.59 -14.58 6.42
CA GLN A 186 -12.35 -14.73 7.17
C GLN A 186 -11.90 -16.19 7.38
N GLU A 187 -12.82 -17.14 7.43
CA GLU A 187 -12.47 -18.57 7.58
C GLU A 187 -12.08 -19.22 6.24
N GLN A 188 -12.53 -18.68 5.10
CA GLN A 188 -11.97 -19.04 3.78
C GLN A 188 -10.60 -18.39 3.50
N LEU A 189 -10.20 -17.44 4.36
CA LEU A 189 -9.05 -16.53 4.23
C LEU A 189 -7.74 -17.15 4.75
N LEU A 190 -7.83 -18.18 5.61
CA LEU A 190 -6.67 -18.88 6.17
C LEU A 190 -6.13 -20.00 5.26
N ASP A 191 -6.94 -20.45 4.32
CA ASP A 191 -6.72 -21.69 3.57
C ASP A 191 -6.22 -21.44 2.13
N TRP A 192 -5.99 -20.17 1.75
CA TRP A 192 -5.32 -19.78 0.49
C TRP A 192 -3.88 -19.28 0.70
N THR A 193 -3.50 -19.07 1.96
CA THR A 193 -2.16 -18.65 2.40
C THR A 193 -1.27 -19.84 2.78
N VAL A 194 -1.81 -21.07 2.83
CA VAL A 194 -1.06 -22.28 3.16
C VAL A 194 -0.81 -23.10 1.90
N VAL A 195 0.03 -22.61 0.98
CA VAL A 195 0.85 -23.43 0.05
C VAL A 195 2.13 -22.67 -0.28
#